data_AF-A0A960LNW5-F1
#
_entry.id   AF-A0A960LNW5-F1
#
_cell.length_a   1.000
_cell.length_b   1.000
_cell.length_c   1.000
_cell.angle_alpha   90.00
_cell.angle_beta   90.00
_cell.angle_gamma   90.00
#
_symmetry.space_group_name_H-M   'P 1'
#
loop_
_entity.id
_entity.type
_entity.pdbx_description
1 polymer ?
#
loop_
_entity_poly.entity_id
_entity_poly.type
_entity_poly.pdbx_seq_one_letter_code
_entity_poly.pdbx_strand_id
1 'polypeptide(L)'
;MPSPNALPAFRYPFLARARRLAASVMLPFFCLIAASATQAATIVVTTTSDELDATSADGTGVSLREAIRDANATPEDDTILLPAGTYRLTR
;
A
#
# COMPACT_ATOMS: atom_id res chain seq x y z
N MET A 1 9.57 -20.07 -74.06
CA MET A 1 9.95 -19.18 -72.93
C MET A 1 9.08 -19.55 -71.73
N PRO A 2 9.64 -20.08 -70.64
CA PRO A 2 8.87 -20.48 -69.46
C PRO A 2 8.53 -19.28 -68.55
N SER A 3 7.41 -19.41 -67.84
CA SER A 3 6.73 -18.43 -66.98
C SER A 3 7.51 -18.01 -65.72
N PRO A 4 7.24 -16.83 -65.11
CA PRO A 4 8.01 -16.31 -63.97
C PRO A 4 7.56 -16.91 -62.63
N ASN A 5 8.55 -17.19 -61.78
CA ASN A 5 8.43 -17.70 -60.42
C ASN A 5 7.62 -16.77 -59.49
N ALA A 6 6.56 -17.30 -58.87
CA ALA A 6 5.95 -16.74 -57.67
C ALA A 6 6.22 -17.68 -56.50
N LEU A 7 6.98 -17.21 -55.49
CA LEU A 7 7.23 -17.96 -54.25
C LEU A 7 6.03 -17.83 -53.29
N PRO A 8 5.70 -18.88 -52.53
CA PRO A 8 4.49 -18.93 -51.70
C PRO A 8 4.59 -18.05 -50.44
N ALA A 9 3.48 -17.41 -50.10
CA ALA A 9 3.31 -16.67 -48.85
C ALA A 9 3.25 -17.65 -47.65
N PHE A 10 4.34 -17.75 -46.90
CA PHE A 10 4.34 -18.43 -45.61
C PHE A 10 3.54 -17.60 -44.59
N ARG A 11 2.29 -18.02 -44.34
CA ARG A 11 1.50 -17.56 -43.20
C ARG A 11 2.08 -18.18 -41.93
N TYR A 12 2.46 -17.37 -40.95
CA TYR A 12 2.87 -17.81 -39.62
C TYR A 12 1.66 -17.80 -38.65
N PRO A 13 0.96 -18.92 -38.40
CA PRO A 13 -0.18 -18.92 -37.47
C PRO A 13 0.22 -19.02 -35.99
N PHE A 14 1.53 -19.06 -35.67
CA PHE A 14 1.98 -19.40 -34.31
C PHE A 14 2.15 -18.21 -33.34
N LEU A 15 2.06 -16.96 -33.81
CA LEU A 15 2.31 -15.79 -32.94
C LEU A 15 1.07 -15.28 -32.19
N ALA A 16 -0.12 -15.82 -32.44
CA ALA A 16 -1.35 -15.34 -31.80
C ALA A 16 -1.62 -15.93 -30.40
N ARG A 17 -0.97 -17.04 -30.03
CA ARG A 17 -1.25 -17.75 -28.75
C ARG A 17 -0.32 -17.35 -27.61
N ALA A 18 0.81 -16.72 -27.88
CA ALA A 18 1.78 -16.30 -26.84
C ALA A 18 1.31 -15.10 -25.99
N ARG A 19 0.40 -14.25 -26.51
CA ARG A 19 -0.09 -13.05 -25.79
C ARG A 19 -1.03 -13.34 -24.62
N ARG A 20 -1.63 -14.54 -24.54
CA ARG A 20 -2.61 -14.87 -23.48
C ARG A 20 -2.01 -15.57 -22.26
N LEU A 21 -0.83 -16.19 -22.41
CA LEU A 21 -0.18 -16.94 -21.33
C LEU A 21 0.71 -16.05 -20.44
N ALA A 22 1.39 -15.06 -21.01
CA ALA A 22 2.25 -14.14 -20.23
C ALA A 22 1.44 -13.26 -19.24
N ALA A 23 0.24 -12.83 -19.64
CA ALA A 23 -0.66 -12.05 -18.78
C ALA A 23 -1.26 -12.87 -17.62
N SER A 24 -1.34 -14.20 -17.75
CA SER A 24 -1.99 -15.08 -16.78
C SER A 24 -1.09 -15.51 -15.61
N VAL A 25 0.23 -15.37 -15.75
CA VAL A 25 1.22 -15.69 -14.69
C VAL A 25 1.73 -14.43 -13.99
N MET A 26 1.79 -13.28 -14.69
CA MET A 26 2.23 -12.02 -14.10
C MET A 26 1.21 -11.38 -13.13
N LEU A 27 -0.09 -11.59 -13.36
CA LEU A 27 -1.15 -11.00 -12.54
C LEU A 27 -1.20 -11.51 -11.08
N PRO A 28 -1.11 -12.83 -10.77
CA PRO A 28 -1.05 -13.28 -9.38
C PRO A 28 0.26 -12.86 -8.71
N PHE A 29 1.37 -12.79 -9.45
CA PHE A 29 2.66 -12.33 -8.92
C PHE A 29 2.62 -10.85 -8.53
N PHE A 30 1.93 -10.01 -9.31
CA PHE A 30 1.73 -8.59 -8.99
C PHE A 30 0.82 -8.37 -7.77
N CYS A 31 -0.21 -9.20 -7.59
CA CYS A 31 -1.07 -9.14 -6.39
C CYS A 31 -0.34 -9.52 -5.10
N LEU A 32 0.62 -10.45 -5.14
CA LEU A 32 1.38 -10.82 -3.94
C LEU A 32 2.34 -9.70 -3.47
N ILE A 33 2.85 -8.88 -4.38
CA ILE A 33 3.75 -7.76 -4.03
C ILE A 33 2.97 -6.60 -3.39
N ALA A 34 1.67 -6.48 -3.69
CA ALA A 34 0.83 -5.39 -3.19
C ALA A 34 0.24 -5.60 -1.79
N ALA A 35 0.37 -6.81 -1.21
CA ALA A 35 -0.16 -7.10 0.12
C ALA A 35 0.84 -6.66 1.20
N SER A 36 0.82 -5.38 1.57
CA SER A 36 1.48 -4.91 2.79
C SER A 36 0.62 -5.35 3.99
N ALA A 37 1.16 -6.19 4.88
CA ALA A 37 0.53 -6.43 6.17
C ALA A 37 0.74 -5.18 7.03
N THR A 38 -0.27 -4.31 7.08
CA THR A 38 -0.37 -3.34 8.16
C THR A 38 -0.71 -4.10 9.45
N GLN A 39 -0.14 -3.67 10.57
CA GLN A 39 -0.29 -4.34 11.87
C GLN A 39 -0.80 -3.30 12.87
N ALA A 40 -1.70 -3.72 13.74
CA ALA A 40 -2.14 -2.91 14.87
C ALA A 40 -0.94 -2.41 15.70
N ALA A 41 -0.89 -1.09 15.90
CA ALA A 41 0.15 -0.39 16.62
C ALA A 41 -0.28 -0.06 18.06
N THR A 42 0.70 0.12 18.95
CA THR A 42 0.49 0.76 20.25
C THR A 42 1.10 2.15 20.22
N ILE A 43 0.28 3.19 20.31
CA ILE A 43 0.70 4.58 20.30
C ILE A 43 0.67 5.10 21.74
N VAL A 44 1.81 5.58 22.24
CA VAL A 44 1.92 6.11 23.61
C VAL A 44 1.86 7.63 23.56
N VAL A 45 0.87 8.21 24.24
CA VAL A 45 0.80 9.66 24.44
C VAL A 45 1.86 10.06 25.46
N THR A 46 2.73 11.01 25.12
CA THR A 46 3.86 11.42 25.95
C THR A 46 3.78 12.87 26.43
N THR A 47 2.88 13.67 25.87
CA THR A 47 2.58 15.03 26.35
C THR A 47 1.07 15.26 26.54
N THR A 48 0.73 16.14 27.47
CA THR A 48 -0.65 16.63 27.67
C THR A 48 -0.92 17.94 26.93
N SER A 49 0.13 18.55 26.38
CA SER A 49 0.01 19.66 25.44
C SER A 49 -0.69 19.17 24.18
N ASP A 50 -1.59 19.99 23.66
CA ASP A 50 -2.35 19.67 22.44
C ASP A 50 -1.55 20.20 21.24
N GLU A 51 -0.96 19.27 20.49
CA GLU A 51 -0.02 19.54 19.40
C GLU A 51 -0.50 18.84 18.11
N LEU A 52 0.05 19.25 16.97
CA LEU A 52 -0.21 18.65 15.67
C LEU A 52 0.92 19.00 14.70
N ASP A 53 2.15 18.81 15.13
CA ASP A 53 3.34 19.23 14.38
C ASP A 53 4.13 18.05 13.80
N ALA A 54 3.94 16.85 14.35
CA ALA A 54 4.68 15.66 13.99
C ALA A 54 3.79 14.42 14.02
N THR A 55 4.35 13.27 13.64
CA THR A 55 3.72 11.95 13.76
C THR A 55 4.15 11.25 15.03
N SER A 56 3.36 10.28 15.46
CA SER A 56 3.64 9.44 16.62
C SER A 56 4.89 8.59 16.46
N ALA A 57 5.36 8.39 15.22
CA ALA A 57 6.61 7.72 14.91
C ALA A 57 7.85 8.56 15.27
N ASP A 58 7.70 9.87 15.48
CA ASP A 58 8.80 10.78 15.78
C ASP A 58 9.25 10.69 17.25
N GLY A 59 8.53 9.95 18.10
CA GLY A 59 8.98 9.52 19.42
C GLY A 59 8.39 10.33 20.58
N THR A 60 9.20 11.15 21.25
CA THR A 60 8.74 11.95 22.40
C THR A 60 7.99 13.21 21.94
N GLY A 61 6.95 13.62 22.67
CA GLY A 61 6.15 14.81 22.32
C GLY A 61 4.79 14.49 21.69
N VAL A 62 4.40 13.22 21.61
CA VAL A 62 3.12 12.81 21.02
C VAL A 62 1.95 13.25 21.88
N SER A 63 1.12 14.14 21.35
CA SER A 63 -0.14 14.58 21.96
C SER A 63 -1.27 13.59 21.69
N LEU A 64 -2.37 13.70 22.44
CA LEU A 64 -3.57 12.88 22.24
C LEU A 64 -4.18 13.07 20.84
N ARG A 65 -4.15 14.30 20.30
CA ARG A 65 -4.67 14.60 18.97
C ARG A 65 -3.86 13.90 17.88
N GLU A 66 -2.54 13.93 17.98
CA GLU A 66 -1.65 13.24 17.03
C GLU A 66 -1.83 11.73 17.10
N ALA A 67 -1.91 11.16 18.31
CA ALA A 67 -2.15 9.74 18.48
C ALA A 67 -3.47 9.29 17.81
N ILE A 68 -4.54 10.07 17.97
CA ILE A 68 -5.84 9.80 17.33
C ILE A 68 -5.75 9.98 15.81
N ARG A 69 -5.07 11.02 15.32
CA ARG A 69 -4.87 11.24 13.88
C ARG A 69 -4.17 10.03 13.26
N ASP A 70 -3.13 9.54 13.91
CA ASP A 70 -2.30 8.46 13.38
C ASP A 70 -3.00 7.10 13.46
N ALA A 71 -3.73 6.81 14.55
CA ALA A 71 -4.57 5.63 14.65
C ALA A 71 -5.64 5.59 13.54
N ASN A 72 -6.26 6.74 13.25
CA ASN A 72 -7.27 6.85 12.19
C ASN A 72 -6.66 6.84 10.77
N ALA A 73 -5.34 6.94 10.62
CA ALA A 73 -4.69 6.90 9.32
C ALA A 73 -4.65 5.48 8.74
N THR A 74 -4.90 4.47 9.57
CA THR A 74 -4.94 3.06 9.16
C THR A 74 -6.30 2.44 9.50
N PRO A 75 -6.71 1.36 8.81
CA PRO A 75 -7.91 0.61 9.16
C PRO A 75 -7.68 -0.40 10.30
N GLU A 76 -6.49 -0.44 10.90
CA GLU A 76 -6.13 -1.43 11.91
C GLU A 76 -6.70 -1.08 13.29
N ASP A 77 -6.83 -2.10 14.14
CA ASP A 77 -7.28 -1.95 15.53
C ASP A 77 -6.14 -1.44 16.43
N ASP A 78 -5.72 -0.19 16.22
CA ASP A 78 -4.65 0.45 16.99
C ASP A 78 -5.05 0.71 18.44
N THR A 79 -4.08 0.58 19.36
CA THR A 79 -4.25 0.87 20.78
C THR A 79 -3.56 2.17 21.17
N ILE A 80 -4.29 3.12 21.74
CA ILE A 80 -3.72 4.35 22.30
C ILE A 80 -3.53 4.17 23.81
N LEU A 81 -2.27 4.15 24.26
CA LEU A 81 -1.92 4.15 25.68
C LEU A 81 -1.91 5.60 26.18
N LEU A 82 -2.85 5.90 27.08
CA LEU A 82 -3.01 7.21 27.68
C LEU A 82 -2.53 7.20 29.13
N PRO A 83 -1.35 7.80 29.45
CA PRO A 83 -0.90 7.92 30.82
C PRO A 83 -1.87 8.73 31.69
N ALA A 84 -1.74 8.59 33.01
CA ALA A 84 -2.50 9.42 33.95
C ALA A 84 -2.18 10.91 33.73
N GLY A 85 -3.21 11.74 33.59
CA GLY A 85 -3.04 13.17 33.33
C GLY A 85 -4.37 13.87 33.07
N THR A 86 -4.29 15.18 32.81
CA THR A 86 -5.44 15.98 32.37
C THR A 86 -5.23 16.36 30.91
N TYR A 87 -6.14 15.93 30.05
CA TYR A 87 -6.13 16.25 28.63
C TYR A 87 -7.25 17.23 28.34
N ARG A 88 -6.90 18.46 27.97
CA ARG A 88 -7.89 19.49 27.67
C ARG A 88 -8.40 19.28 26.25
N LEU A 89 -9.65 18.84 26.13
CA LEU A 89 -10.32 18.72 24.84
C LEU A 89 -10.95 20.07 24.46
N THR A 90 -10.50 20.62 23.34
CA THR A 90 -11.10 21.79 22.70
C THR A 90 -11.67 21.36 21.35
N ARG A 91 -12.74 22.03 20.92
CA ARG A 91 -13.48 21.71 19.70
C ARG A 91 -12.64 21.93 18.44
#